data_AF-A0A523ZC10-F1
#
_entry.id   AF-A0A523ZC10-F1
#
_cell.length_a   1.000
_cell.length_b   1.000
_cell.length_c   1.000
_cell.angle_alpha   90.00
_cell.angle_beta   90.00
_cell.angle_gamma   90.00
#
_symmetry.space_group_name_H-M   'P 1'
#
loop_
_entity.id
_entity.type
_entity.pdbx_description
1 polymer ?
#
loop_
_entity_poly.entity_id
_entity_poly.type
_entity_poly.pdbx_seq_one_letter_code
_entity_poly.pdbx_strand_id
1 'polypeptide(L)' 'MPAIYKVSYVVSGEDHPGAILNSETPPHQGDVISLGSSDFEVIEVIDLVPPRGDFHYLHATLVRASEKA' A
#
# COMPACT_ATOMS: atom_id res chain seq x y z
N MET A 1 -18.39 -10.81 8.75
CA MET A 1 -18.19 -9.80 7.67
C MET A 1 -16.74 -9.87 7.25
N PRO A 2 -16.39 -9.75 5.96
CA PRO A 2 -14.99 -9.69 5.55
C PRO A 2 -14.35 -8.40 6.11
N ALA A 3 -13.13 -8.48 6.63
CA ALA A 3 -12.40 -7.33 7.15
C ALA A 3 -12.03 -6.39 5.98
N ILE A 4 -12.22 -5.08 6.16
CA ILE A 4 -11.89 -4.07 5.14
C ILE A 4 -10.59 -3.37 5.57
N TYR A 5 -9.55 -3.54 4.77
CA TYR A 5 -8.26 -2.91 4.98
C TYR A 5 -8.19 -1.61 4.18
N LYS A 6 -8.15 -0.48 4.88
CA LYS A 6 -7.83 0.81 4.28
C LYS A 6 -6.32 0.93 4.21
N VAL A 7 -5.77 0.83 3.00
CA VAL A 7 -4.33 0.94 2.77
C VAL A 7 -4.02 2.28 2.16
N SER A 8 -3.16 3.05 2.84
CA SER A 8 -2.53 4.25 2.29
C SER A 8 -1.24 3.84 1.62
N TYR A 9 -1.24 3.75 0.29
CA TYR A 9 -0.03 3.51 -0.49
C TYR A 9 0.71 4.83 -0.71
N VAL A 10 2.00 4.87 -0.35
CA VAL A 10 2.86 6.04 -0.57
C VAL A 10 4.06 5.61 -1.39
N VAL A 11 4.23 6.23 -2.56
CA VAL A 11 5.38 5.98 -3.43
C VAL A 11 6.57 6.79 -2.95
N SER A 12 7.64 6.11 -2.55
CA SER A 12 8.93 6.69 -2.19
C SER A 12 9.70 7.05 -3.46
N GLY A 13 10.27 8.26 -3.51
CA GLY A 13 11.11 8.72 -4.62
C GLY A 13 10.41 9.61 -5.65
N GLU A 14 9.08 9.74 -5.60
CA GLU A 14 8.32 10.67 -6.45
C GLU A 14 7.68 11.79 -5.62
N ASP A 15 7.62 13.00 -6.20
CA ASP A 15 7.03 14.20 -5.58
C ASP A 15 5.49 14.11 -5.41
N HIS A 16 4.86 13.00 -5.84
CA HIS A 16 3.61 12.30 -5.42
C HIS A 16 3.09 11.45 -6.61
N PRO A 17 2.83 10.14 -6.43
CA PRO A 17 1.42 9.74 -6.32
C PRO A 17 1.22 8.70 -5.20
N GLY A 18 0.85 9.17 -4.02
CA GLY A 18 0.21 8.31 -3.03
C GLY A 18 -1.22 7.98 -3.44
N ALA A 19 -1.67 6.74 -3.22
CA ALA A 19 -3.03 6.30 -3.50
C ALA A 19 -3.62 5.63 -2.25
N ILE A 20 -4.84 5.99 -1.89
CA ILE A 20 -5.57 5.27 -0.84
C ILE A 20 -6.49 4.28 -1.52
N LEU A 21 -6.26 2.99 -1.29
CA LEU A 21 -7.08 1.90 -1.83
C LEU A 21 -7.65 1.08 -0.68
N ASN A 22 -8.91 0.69 -0.83
CA ASN A 22 -9.51 -0.30 0.05
C ASN A 22 -9.16 -1.68 -0.51
N SER A 23 -8.61 -2.54 0.33
CA SER A 23 -8.29 -3.92 0.00
C SER A 23 -9.05 -4.86 0.94
N GLU A 24 -9.48 -5.99 0.40
CA GLU A 24 -10.05 -7.08 1.20
C GLU A 24 -8.94 -7.93 1.87
N THR A 25 -7.70 -7.79 1.39
CA THR A 25 -6.52 -8.45 1.94
C THR A 25 -5.43 -7.43 2.30
N PRO A 26 -4.70 -7.61 3.40
CA PRO A 26 -3.57 -6.75 3.72
C PRO A 26 -2.46 -6.95 2.67
N PRO A 27 -1.81 -5.88 2.18
CA PRO A 27 -0.62 -5.99 1.37
C PRO A 27 0.54 -6.51 2.20
N HIS A 28 1.48 -7.18 1.54
CA HIS A 28 2.72 -7.66 2.14
C HIS A 28 3.92 -7.03 1.45
N GLN A 29 5.04 -6.97 2.17
CA GLN A 29 6.33 -6.59 1.57
C GLN A 29 6.67 -7.57 0.44
N GLY A 30 7.05 -7.03 -0.72
CA GLY A 30 7.32 -7.75 -1.95
C GLY A 30 6.11 -7.88 -2.89
N ASP A 31 4.90 -7.49 -2.46
CA ASP A 31 3.75 -7.45 -3.35
C ASP A 31 3.93 -6.36 -4.42
N VAL A 32 3.45 -6.63 -5.63
CA VAL A 32 3.45 -5.66 -6.75
C VAL A 32 2.06 -5.08 -6.90
N ILE A 33 1.95 -3.76 -6.76
CA ILE A 33 0.72 -3.00 -6.86
C ILE A 33 0.77 -2.15 -8.13
N SER A 34 -0.18 -2.38 -9.04
CA SER A 34 -0.35 -1.56 -10.23
C SER A 34 -1.17 -0.31 -9.90
N LEU A 35 -0.54 0.86 -9.95
CA LEU A 35 -1.21 2.16 -9.81
C LEU A 35 -1.24 2.86 -11.17
N GLY A 36 -2.44 2.92 -11.77
CA GLY A 36 -2.63 3.52 -13.09
C GLY A 36 -1.92 2.70 -14.18
N SER A 37 -0.87 3.27 -14.77
CA SER A 37 -0.07 2.65 -15.83
C SER A 37 1.32 2.18 -15.37
N SER A 38 1.61 2.23 -14.07
CA SER A 38 2.91 1.87 -13.51
C SER A 38 2.77 0.83 -12.40
N ASP A 39 3.78 -0.05 -12.32
CA ASP A 39 3.87 -1.08 -11.29
C ASP A 39 4.85 -0.67 -10.21
N PHE A 40 4.45 -0.91 -8.96
CA PHE A 40 5.20 -0.54 -7.77
C PHE A 40 5.33 -1.73 -6.84
N GLU A 41 6.50 -1.89 -6.23
CA GLU A 41 6.77 -2.94 -5.25
C GLU A 41 6.57 -2.39 -3.83
N VAL A 42 5.83 -3.12 -3.00
CA VAL A 42 5.67 -2.81 -1.58
C VAL A 42 6.97 -3.12 -0.86
N ILE A 43 7.63 -2.10 -0.33
CA ILE A 43 8.88 -2.26 0.42
C ILE A 43 8.66 -2.26 1.93
N GLU A 44 7.54 -1.73 2.40
CA GLU A 44 7.23 -1.66 3.82
C GLU A 44 5.71 -1.59 4.02
N VAL A 45 5.22 -2.25 5.08
CA VAL A 45 3.83 -2.15 5.52
C VAL A 45 3.82 -1.94 7.02
N ILE A 46 3.16 -0.87 7.47
CA ILE A 46 3.02 -0.52 8.89
C ILE A 46 1.54 -0.36 9.24
N ASP A 47 1.15 -0.83 10.42
CA ASP A 47 -0.14 -0.53 11.01
C ASP A 47 -0.13 0.89 11.58
N LEU A 48 -0.96 1.79 11.01
CA LEU A 48 -0.99 3.18 11.45
C LEU A 48 -1.72 3.36 12.78
N VAL A 49 -2.82 2.63 12.95
CA VAL A 49 -3.65 2.70 14.16
C VAL A 49 -4.19 1.32 14.49
N PRO A 50 -4.48 1.05 15.79
CA PRO A 50 -5.15 -0.18 16.19
C PRO A 50 -6.47 -0.32 15.41
N PRO A 51 -6.79 -1.53 14.92
CA PRO A 51 -8.02 -1.76 14.17
C PRO A 51 -9.25 -1.39 15.00
N ARG A 52 -10.22 -0.75 14.35
CA ARG A 52 -11.48 -0.33 14.98
C ARG A 52 -12.61 -1.15 14.36
N GLY A 53 -13.03 -2.21 15.05
CA GLY A 53 -14.00 -3.16 14.51
C GLY A 53 -13.40 -3.92 13.32
N ASP A 54 -14.10 -3.93 12.19
CA ASP A 54 -13.66 -4.61 10.95
C ASP A 54 -12.75 -3.74 10.06
N PHE A 55 -12.39 -2.53 10.50
CA PHE A 55 -11.54 -1.61 9.75
C PHE A 55 -10.10 -1.61 10.26
N HIS A 56 -9.19 -1.98 9.37
CA HIS A 56 -7.75 -1.95 9.60
C HIS A 56 -7.12 -0.83 8.76
N TYR A 57 -6.23 -0.04 9.35
CA TYR A 57 -5.57 1.07 8.69
C TYR A 57 -4.09 0.75 8.51
N LEU A 58 -3.74 0.42 7.27
CA LEU A 58 -2.38 0.06 6.88
C LEU A 58 -1.77 1.21 6.08
N HIS A 59 -0.48 1.41 6.26
CA HIS A 59 0.32 2.26 5.41
C HIS A 59 1.35 1.39 4.72
N ALA A 60 1.34 1.42 3.40
CA ALA A 60 2.26 0.64 2.57
C ALA A 60 3.15 1.61 1.81
N THR A 61 4.46 1.50 2.00
CA THR A 61 5.43 2.24 1.22
C THR A 61 5.78 1.44 -0.02
N LEU A 62 5.70 2.12 -1.15
CA LEU A 62 5.90 1.58 -2.47
C LEU A 62 7.17 2.17 -3.09
N VAL A 63 7.87 1.40 -3.91
CA VAL A 63 8.92 1.90 -4.81
C VAL A 63 8.60 1.51 -6.23
N ARG A 64 9.01 2.34 -7.19
CA ARG A 64 8.80 2.05 -8.60
C ARG A 64 9.60 0.81 -8.99
N ALA A 65 8.95 -0.20 -9.54
CA ALA A 65 9.63 -1.45 -9.93
C ALA A 65 10.70 -1.24 -11.03
N SER A 66 10.63 -0.12 -11.76
CA SER A 66 11.60 0.26 -12.80
C SER A 66 12.85 0.99 -12.27
N GLU A 67 12.97 1.21 -10.96
CA GLU A 67 14.11 1.93 -10.36
C GLU A 67 15.18 1.00 -9.75
N LYS A 68 15.20 -0.27 -10.17
CA LYS A 68 16.41 -1.10 -10.05
C LYS A 68 17.44 -0.61 -11.09
N ALA A 69 18.15 0.46 -10.77
CA ALA A 69 19.37 0.89 -11.47
C ALA A 69 20.62 0.42 -10.71
#